data_AF-W9RHS4-F1
#
_entry.id   AF-W9RHS4-F1
#
_cell.length_a   1.000
_cell.length_b   1.000
_cell.length_c   1.000
_cell.angle_alpha   90.00
_cell.angle_beta   90.00
_cell.angle_gamma   90.00
#
_symmetry.space_group_name_H-M   'P 1'
#
loop_
_entity.id
_entity.type
_entity.pdbx_description
1 polymer ?
#
loop_
_entity_poly.entity_id
_entity_poly.type
_entity_poly.pdbx_seq_one_letter_code
_entity_poly.pdbx_strand_id
1 'polypeptide(L)'
;MEGNLRTPQASTDSMTIHRILDTYSPLLSSIYSPFPIIDYWDPHIHGSPFMAFFAFFKQILEGESSTIYESFKAEFHKILVGAFTLPINIPGTSYYQGMQGRRSIERLLMQIMEERRAAGSQNDMLDRILRDEENNHNLIDEEIID
;
A
#
# COMPACT_ATOMS: atom_id res chain seq x y z
N MET A 1 29.75 -52.40 11.40
CA MET A 1 29.11 -52.32 10.07
C MET A 1 28.47 -50.94 9.97
N GLU A 2 29.21 -49.98 9.41
CA GLU A 2 28.73 -48.61 9.17
C GLU A 2 28.20 -48.53 7.74
N GLY A 3 27.04 -47.88 7.56
CA GLY A 3 26.36 -47.74 6.28
C GLY A 3 25.54 -46.46 6.20
N ASN A 4 26.24 -45.38 5.82
CA ASN A 4 25.80 -44.09 5.28
C ASN A 4 24.28 -43.76 5.22
N LEU A 5 23.87 -42.77 6.01
CA LEU A 5 22.69 -41.94 5.78
C LEU A 5 23.04 -40.88 4.72
N ARG A 6 22.50 -41.02 3.51
CA ARG A 6 22.47 -39.92 2.52
C ARG A 6 21.16 -39.17 2.66
N THR A 7 21.22 -37.92 3.12
CA THR A 7 20.14 -36.95 2.98
C THR A 7 20.02 -36.52 1.51
N PRO A 8 18.81 -36.48 0.91
CA PRO A 8 18.66 -35.95 -0.45
C PRO A 8 18.79 -34.42 -0.45
N GLN A 9 19.77 -33.91 -1.17
CA GLN A 9 19.88 -32.49 -1.52
C GLN A 9 18.80 -32.17 -2.56
N ALA A 10 17.73 -31.46 -2.18
CA ALA A 10 16.74 -30.97 -3.13
C ALA A 10 17.30 -29.73 -3.85
N SER A 11 17.74 -29.90 -5.10
CA SER A 11 18.04 -28.78 -5.98
C SER A 11 16.72 -28.20 -6.50
N THR A 12 16.27 -27.09 -5.95
CA THR A 12 15.11 -26.35 -6.46
C THR A 12 15.53 -25.60 -7.72
N ASP A 13 15.26 -26.19 -8.88
CA ASP A 13 15.54 -25.61 -10.18
C ASP A 13 14.63 -24.39 -10.43
N SER A 14 15.22 -23.23 -10.72
CA SER A 14 14.53 -21.95 -11.00
C SER A 14 13.49 -22.09 -12.11
N MET A 15 13.71 -23.03 -13.03
CA MET A 15 12.80 -23.33 -14.13
C MET A 15 11.49 -23.97 -13.64
N THR A 16 11.53 -24.68 -12.51
CA THR A 16 10.34 -25.31 -11.89
C THR A 16 9.46 -24.27 -11.22
N ILE A 17 10.05 -23.23 -10.61
CA ILE A 17 9.28 -22.14 -9.96
C ILE A 17 8.52 -21.34 -11.01
N HIS A 18 9.16 -20.97 -12.13
CA HIS A 18 8.47 -20.27 -13.23
C HIS A 18 7.34 -21.12 -13.84
N ARG A 19 7.57 -22.42 -14.04
CA ARG A 19 6.53 -23.31 -14.56
C ARG A 19 5.33 -23.41 -13.61
N ILE A 20 5.57 -23.42 -12.31
CA ILE A 20 4.51 -23.40 -11.29
C ILE A 20 3.71 -22.09 -11.41
N LEU A 21 4.37 -20.93 -11.45
CA LEU A 21 3.71 -19.64 -11.57
C LEU A 21 2.86 -19.53 -12.85
N ASP A 22 3.38 -20.01 -13.99
CA ASP A 22 2.63 -20.04 -15.26
C ASP A 22 1.44 -20.99 -15.23
N THR A 23 1.54 -22.10 -14.49
CA THR A 23 0.47 -23.09 -14.34
C THR A 23 -0.71 -22.54 -13.54
N TYR A 24 -0.46 -21.70 -12.54
CA TYR A 24 -1.50 -21.13 -11.68
C TYR A 24 -2.01 -19.75 -12.16
N SER A 25 -1.36 -19.12 -13.14
CA SER A 25 -1.76 -17.83 -13.73
C SER A 25 -3.24 -17.77 -14.21
N PRO A 26 -3.78 -18.79 -14.91
CA PRO A 26 -5.19 -18.78 -15.32
C PRO A 26 -6.16 -18.91 -14.13
N LEU A 27 -5.77 -19.62 -13.07
CA LEU A 27 -6.58 -19.75 -11.84
C LEU A 27 -6.64 -18.43 -11.07
N LEU A 28 -5.55 -17.67 -11.03
CA LEU A 28 -5.54 -16.30 -10.51
C LEU A 28 -6.44 -15.40 -11.37
N SER A 29 -6.37 -15.51 -12.70
CA SER A 29 -7.23 -14.71 -13.59
C SER A 29 -8.73 -14.94 -13.34
N SER A 30 -9.14 -16.19 -13.07
CA SER A 30 -10.53 -16.57 -12.79
C SER A 30 -11.04 -16.10 -11.43
N ILE A 31 -10.18 -16.08 -10.41
CA ILE A 31 -10.54 -15.63 -9.05
C ILE A 31 -10.70 -14.10 -9.01
N TYR A 32 -9.97 -13.38 -9.86
CA TYR A 32 -10.01 -11.92 -9.96
C TYR A 32 -11.03 -11.37 -10.97
N SER A 33 -11.76 -12.21 -11.73
CA SER A 33 -12.62 -11.75 -12.83
C SER A 33 -14.14 -11.88 -12.64
N PRO A 34 -14.78 -11.25 -11.65
CA PRO A 34 -16.17 -10.85 -11.81
C PRO A 34 -16.31 -9.42 -12.37
N PHE A 35 -15.23 -8.63 -12.48
CA PHE A 35 -15.29 -7.27 -13.02
C PHE A 35 -14.18 -6.99 -14.04
N PRO A 36 -14.49 -6.31 -15.17
CA PRO A 36 -13.61 -6.17 -16.33
C PRO A 36 -12.54 -5.07 -16.11
N ILE A 37 -11.59 -5.32 -15.20
CA ILE A 37 -10.52 -4.37 -14.84
C ILE A 37 -9.15 -4.81 -15.43
N ILE A 38 -9.01 -6.07 -15.86
CA ILE A 38 -7.72 -6.64 -16.26
C ILE A 38 -7.21 -6.18 -17.65
N ASP A 39 -8.08 -5.69 -18.53
CA ASP A 39 -7.66 -5.21 -19.86
C ASP A 39 -7.11 -3.76 -19.84
N TYR A 40 -7.06 -3.11 -18.67
CA TYR A 40 -6.50 -1.76 -18.46
C TYR A 40 -4.97 -1.72 -18.28
N TRP A 41 -4.25 -2.74 -18.76
CA TRP A 41 -2.78 -2.81 -18.77
C TRP A 41 -2.17 -2.37 -20.12
N ASP A 42 -2.89 -1.56 -20.92
CA ASP A 42 -2.33 -0.86 -22.07
C ASP A 42 -1.49 0.35 -21.61
N PRO A 43 -0.18 0.39 -21.91
CA PRO A 43 0.72 1.45 -21.45
C PRO A 43 0.52 2.82 -22.16
N HIS A 44 -0.38 2.95 -23.13
CA HIS A 44 -0.58 4.20 -23.89
C HIS A 44 -1.77 5.07 -23.49
N ILE A 45 -2.65 4.65 -22.56
CA ILE A 45 -3.75 5.49 -22.04
C ILE A 45 -3.72 5.58 -20.51
N HIS A 46 -3.80 6.81 -20.03
CA HIS A 46 -3.74 7.26 -18.64
C HIS A 46 -4.68 6.52 -17.65
N GLY A 47 -4.11 6.04 -16.53
CA GLY A 47 -4.84 5.82 -15.28
C GLY A 47 -4.46 4.56 -14.50
N SER A 48 -3.20 4.41 -14.05
CA SER A 48 -2.86 3.28 -13.16
C SER A 48 -3.63 3.40 -11.82
N PRO A 49 -3.98 2.28 -11.15
CA PRO A 49 -4.63 2.32 -9.83
C PRO A 49 -3.86 3.18 -8.82
N PHE A 50 -2.54 3.23 -8.95
CA PHE A 50 -1.68 4.13 -8.19
C PHE A 50 -1.96 5.60 -8.50
N MET A 51 -2.08 5.98 -9.77
CA MET A 51 -2.43 7.34 -10.15
C MET A 51 -3.83 7.72 -9.68
N ALA A 52 -4.80 6.79 -9.71
CA ALA A 52 -6.13 7.02 -9.15
C ALA A 52 -6.06 7.25 -7.63
N PHE A 53 -5.38 6.37 -6.90
CA PHE A 53 -5.15 6.52 -5.46
C PHE A 53 -4.49 7.86 -5.12
N PHE A 54 -3.41 8.24 -5.81
CA PHE A 54 -2.73 9.51 -5.58
C PHE A 54 -3.60 10.72 -5.96
N ALA A 55 -4.48 10.61 -6.96
CA ALA A 55 -5.44 11.66 -7.29
C ALA A 55 -6.47 11.84 -6.17
N PHE A 56 -7.01 10.74 -5.62
CA PHE A 56 -7.89 10.81 -4.44
C PHE A 56 -7.18 11.39 -3.23
N PHE A 57 -5.95 10.97 -2.96
CA PHE A 57 -5.13 11.51 -1.87
C PHE A 57 -4.94 13.02 -1.99
N LYS A 58 -4.65 13.52 -3.21
CA LYS A 58 -4.56 14.95 -3.49
C LYS A 58 -5.87 15.69 -3.28
N GLN A 59 -7.00 15.06 -3.61
CA GLN A 59 -8.33 15.63 -3.41
C GLN A 59 -8.72 15.71 -1.94
N ILE A 60 -8.33 14.71 -1.13
CA ILE A 60 -8.59 14.70 0.31
C ILE A 60 -7.75 15.76 1.01
N LEU A 61 -6.46 15.78 0.71
CA LEU A 61 -5.48 16.69 1.28
C LEU A 61 -5.28 17.91 0.38
N GLU A 62 -6.36 18.57 -0.01
CA GLU A 62 -6.29 19.70 -0.92
C GLU A 62 -5.48 20.84 -0.27
N GLY A 63 -4.63 21.50 -1.06
CA GLY A 63 -3.80 22.61 -0.58
C GLY A 63 -2.45 22.22 0.03
N GLU A 64 -2.16 20.94 0.21
CA GLU A 64 -0.84 20.51 0.71
C GLU A 64 0.29 20.77 -0.29
N SER A 65 1.51 20.93 0.24
CA SER A 65 2.68 21.19 -0.59
C SER A 65 3.09 19.99 -1.45
N SER A 66 3.76 20.25 -2.59
CA SER A 66 4.35 19.18 -3.41
C SER A 66 5.31 18.30 -2.62
N THR A 67 6.04 18.86 -1.65
CA THR A 67 6.95 18.14 -0.76
C THR A 67 6.22 17.09 0.10
N ILE A 68 5.03 17.40 0.60
CA ILE A 68 4.20 16.45 1.37
C ILE A 68 3.78 15.27 0.48
N TYR A 69 3.33 15.55 -0.75
CA TYR A 69 2.94 14.48 -1.67
C TYR A 69 4.10 13.58 -2.08
N GLU A 70 5.28 14.13 -2.35
CA GLU A 70 6.46 13.32 -2.68
C GLU A 70 6.94 12.50 -1.48
N SER A 71 6.87 13.05 -0.27
CA SER A 71 7.19 12.32 0.97
C SER A 71 6.24 11.15 1.19
N PHE A 72 4.93 11.39 1.06
CA PHE A 72 3.91 10.36 1.15
C PHE A 72 4.13 9.26 0.09
N LYS A 73 4.37 9.65 -1.17
CA LYS A 73 4.61 8.71 -2.27
C LYS A 73 5.83 7.82 -2.03
N ALA A 74 6.91 8.38 -1.49
CA ALA A 74 8.11 7.63 -1.15
C ALA A 74 7.86 6.60 -0.04
N GLU A 75 7.15 6.96 1.02
CA GLU A 75 6.81 6.03 2.10
C GLU A 75 5.77 4.99 1.67
N PHE A 76 4.77 5.39 0.87
CA PHE A 76 3.75 4.50 0.34
C PHE A 76 4.36 3.43 -0.57
N HIS A 77 5.38 3.79 -1.37
CA HIS A 77 6.12 2.82 -2.16
C HIS A 77 6.75 1.72 -1.29
N LYS A 78 7.28 2.06 -0.10
CA LYS A 78 7.80 1.05 0.83
C LYS A 78 6.70 0.11 1.32
N ILE A 79 5.51 0.63 1.62
CA ILE A 79 4.35 -0.18 2.02
C ILE A 79 3.98 -1.15 0.91
N LEU A 80 3.86 -0.66 -0.33
CA LEU A 80 3.53 -1.48 -1.48
C LEU A 80 4.52 -2.62 -1.67
N VAL A 81 5.82 -2.32 -1.69
CA VAL A 81 6.85 -3.35 -1.84
C VAL A 81 6.79 -4.32 -0.66
N GLY A 82 6.63 -3.83 0.58
CA GLY A 82 6.54 -4.66 1.78
C GLY A 82 5.32 -5.59 1.81
N ALA A 83 4.17 -5.14 1.30
CA ALA A 83 2.92 -5.90 1.25
C ALA A 83 3.02 -7.18 0.39
N PHE A 84 3.88 -7.17 -0.63
CA PHE A 84 4.13 -8.33 -1.50
C PHE A 84 5.32 -9.20 -1.05
N THR A 85 5.83 -9.00 0.18
CA THR A 85 6.94 -9.78 0.72
C THR A 85 6.53 -10.66 1.90
N LEU A 86 7.39 -11.61 2.28
CA LEU A 86 7.14 -12.46 3.44
C LEU A 86 7.00 -11.60 4.71
N PRO A 87 6.00 -11.87 5.57
CA PRO A 87 5.72 -11.07 6.76
C PRO A 87 6.72 -11.35 7.89
N ILE A 88 7.99 -11.05 7.63
CA ILE A 88 9.13 -11.28 8.53
C ILE A 88 9.77 -9.93 8.85
N ASN A 89 9.55 -9.48 10.08
CA ASN A 89 9.96 -8.16 10.57
C ASN A 89 11.43 -8.15 11.04
N ILE A 90 12.37 -8.27 10.09
CA ILE A 90 13.81 -8.22 10.35
C ILE A 90 14.41 -6.98 9.70
N PRO A 91 15.25 -6.18 10.39
CA PRO A 91 15.92 -5.03 9.79
C PRO A 91 16.63 -5.39 8.48
N GLY A 92 16.36 -4.61 7.43
CA GLY A 92 16.91 -4.85 6.09
C GLY A 92 16.00 -5.63 5.13
N THR A 93 14.87 -6.20 5.60
CA THR A 93 13.87 -6.78 4.69
C THR A 93 12.92 -5.73 4.12
N SER A 94 12.35 -6.01 2.96
CA SER A 94 11.29 -5.18 2.38
C SER A 94 10.05 -5.09 3.26
N TYR A 95 9.68 -6.16 3.96
CA TYR A 95 8.58 -6.14 4.93
C TYR A 95 8.86 -5.17 6.08
N TYR A 96 10.08 -5.20 6.64
CA TYR A 96 10.49 -4.22 7.67
C TYR A 96 10.39 -2.79 7.13
N GLN A 97 10.86 -2.55 5.90
CA GLN A 97 10.75 -1.23 5.27
C GLN A 97 9.29 -0.81 5.05
N GLY A 98 8.39 -1.72 4.66
CA GLY A 98 6.96 -1.44 4.54
C GLY A 98 6.32 -1.07 5.87
N MET A 99 6.69 -1.77 6.95
CA MET A 99 6.25 -1.40 8.30
C MET A 99 6.78 -0.03 8.75
N GLN A 100 8.01 0.34 8.35
CA GLN A 100 8.50 1.70 8.57
C GLN A 100 7.73 2.73 7.73
N GLY A 101 7.42 2.40 6.47
CA GLY A 101 6.62 3.24 5.59
C GLY A 101 5.26 3.56 6.18
N ARG A 102 4.55 2.55 6.71
CA ARG A 102 3.27 2.73 7.40
C ARG A 102 3.40 3.72 8.57
N ARG A 103 4.37 3.49 9.47
CA ARG A 103 4.62 4.41 10.61
C ARG A 103 4.96 5.83 10.16
N SER A 104 5.69 6.01 9.07
CA SER A 104 6.01 7.33 8.54
C SER A 104 4.78 8.04 7.99
N ILE A 105 3.91 7.32 7.27
CA ILE A 105 2.64 7.87 6.76
C ILE A 105 1.71 8.24 7.90
N GLU A 106 1.54 7.37 8.90
CA GLU A 106 0.70 7.67 10.08
C GLU A 106 1.11 8.99 10.73
N ARG A 107 2.43 9.20 10.97
CA ARG A 107 2.93 10.46 11.53
C ARG A 107 2.68 11.67 10.63
N LEU A 108 2.86 11.50 9.31
CA LEU A 108 2.62 12.57 8.34
C LEU A 108 1.14 12.98 8.35
N LEU A 109 0.23 12.02 8.36
CA LEU A 109 -1.21 12.28 8.41
C LEU A 109 -1.62 12.94 9.72
N MET A 110 -1.13 12.45 10.87
CA MET A 110 -1.36 13.08 12.17
C MET A 110 -0.94 14.55 12.17
N GLN A 111 0.26 14.86 11.65
CA GLN A 111 0.75 16.23 11.57
C GLN A 111 -0.18 17.11 10.71
N ILE A 112 -0.60 16.63 9.54
CA ILE A 112 -1.50 17.37 8.65
C ILE A 112 -2.85 17.64 9.35
N MET A 113 -3.40 16.65 10.06
CA MET A 113 -4.65 16.79 10.81
C MET A 113 -4.53 17.79 11.96
N GLU A 114 -3.43 17.77 12.71
CA GLU A 114 -3.13 18.73 13.78
C GLU A 114 -3.01 20.16 13.26
N GLU A 115 -2.23 20.35 12.18
CA GLU A 115 -2.07 21.64 11.51
C GLU A 115 -3.42 22.17 11.02
N ARG A 116 -4.27 21.28 10.51
CA ARG A 116 -5.61 21.64 10.04
C ARG A 116 -6.52 22.13 11.15
N ARG A 117 -6.55 21.40 12.27
CA ARG A 117 -7.32 21.80 13.45
C ARG A 117 -6.85 23.14 14.02
N ALA A 118 -5.54 23.41 13.95
CA ALA A 118 -4.96 24.67 14.45
C ALA A 118 -5.19 25.86 13.50
N ALA A 119 -5.16 25.64 12.18
CA ALA A 119 -5.29 26.69 11.16
C ALA A 119 -6.73 27.20 10.97
N GLY A 120 -7.74 26.50 11.50
CA GLY A 120 -9.15 26.82 11.30
C GLY A 120 -9.74 26.13 10.06
N SER A 121 -10.82 26.67 9.48
CA SER A 121 -11.52 26.00 8.35
C SER A 121 -10.81 26.22 7.03
N GLN A 122 -10.44 25.11 6.39
CA GLN A 122 -9.98 25.11 5.01
C GLN A 122 -11.10 24.71 4.02
N ASN A 123 -12.24 24.23 4.52
CA ASN A 123 -13.42 23.87 3.73
C ASN A 123 -13.14 22.88 2.59
N ASP A 124 -12.14 22.01 2.77
CA ASP A 124 -11.85 20.91 1.87
C ASP A 124 -12.36 19.58 2.46
N MET A 125 -12.08 18.49 1.76
CA MET A 125 -12.58 17.18 2.16
C MET A 125 -12.00 16.73 3.52
N LEU A 126 -10.72 16.96 3.80
CA LEU A 126 -10.14 16.64 5.11
C LEU A 126 -10.80 17.47 6.23
N ASP A 127 -11.00 18.78 6.03
CA ASP A 127 -11.66 19.64 7.01
C ASP A 127 -13.08 19.15 7.32
N ARG A 128 -13.79 18.63 6.30
CA ARG A 128 -15.12 18.02 6.49
C ARG A 128 -15.07 16.71 7.28
N ILE A 129 -14.09 15.84 7.00
CA ILE A 129 -13.88 14.58 7.76
C ILE A 129 -13.54 14.87 9.21
N LEU A 130 -12.65 15.83 9.47
CA LEU A 130 -12.21 16.19 10.83
C LEU A 130 -13.30 16.84 11.67
N ARG A 131 -14.31 17.44 11.02
CA ARG A 131 -15.39 18.16 11.69
C ARG A 131 -16.64 17.35 11.88
N ASP A 132 -16.78 16.21 11.22
CA ASP A 132 -18.02 15.44 11.02
C ASP A 132 -19.08 15.72 12.10
N GLU A 133 -19.87 16.78 11.90
CA GLU A 133 -20.93 17.23 12.81
C GLU A 133 -22.24 16.46 12.54
N GLU A 134 -22.29 15.70 11.44
CA GLU A 134 -23.51 15.16 10.86
C GLU A 134 -23.88 13.81 11.46
N ASN A 135 -22.87 13.03 11.88
CA ASN A 135 -23.04 11.81 12.66
C ASN A 135 -22.56 12.11 14.07
N ASN A 136 -23.40 11.84 15.08
CA ASN A 136 -23.11 12.06 16.52
C ASN A 136 -21.96 11.18 17.08
N HIS A 137 -21.02 10.77 16.22
CA HIS A 137 -19.84 9.95 16.43
C HIS A 137 -18.67 10.65 15.74
N ASN A 138 -17.96 11.51 16.47
CA ASN A 138 -16.71 12.07 15.96
C ASN A 138 -15.70 10.93 15.82
N LEU A 139 -15.17 10.73 14.62
CA LEU A 139 -14.10 9.76 14.37
C LEU A 139 -12.87 10.14 15.19
N ILE A 140 -12.22 9.13 15.79
CA ILE A 140 -10.91 9.32 16.42
C ILE A 140 -9.81 9.34 15.36
N ASP A 141 -8.65 9.90 15.69
CA ASP A 141 -7.57 10.10 14.72
C ASP A 141 -7.11 8.79 14.08
N GLU A 142 -7.10 7.70 14.85
CA GLU A 142 -6.77 6.37 14.38
C GLU A 142 -7.77 5.86 13.32
N GLU A 143 -9.07 6.14 13.49
CA GLU A 143 -10.12 5.73 12.54
C GLU A 143 -10.09 6.54 11.24
N ILE A 144 -9.59 7.77 11.29
CA ILE A 144 -9.41 8.61 10.09
C ILE A 144 -8.19 8.15 9.29
N ILE A 145 -7.17 7.63 9.98
CA ILE A 145 -5.91 7.20 9.38
C ILE A 145 -6.01 5.79 8.77
N ASP A 146 -6.75 4.88 9.40
CA ASP A 146 -6.95 3.49 8.94
C ASP A 146 -7.89 3.36 7.73
#